data_AF-A0A7Y7TSI5-F1
#
_entry.id   AF-A0A7Y7TSI5-F1
#
_cell.length_a   1.000
_cell.length_b   1.000
_cell.length_c   1.000
_cell.angle_alpha   90.00
_cell.angle_beta   90.00
_cell.angle_gamma   90.00
#
_symmetry.space_group_name_H-M   'P 1'
#
loop_
_entity.id
_entity.type
_entity.pdbx_description
1 polymer ?
#
loop_
_entity_poly.entity_id
_entity_poly.type
_entity_poly.pdbx_seq_one_letter_code
_entity_poly.pdbx_strand_id
1 'polypeptide(L)'
;MTDVNIIISGMLNNTINKKYLKHFKSNIFRIKKIEDITLKPDKNYDFPNCKFEKFKEFNNINELTIFICDFTFPGGLVSMPIDNNLIVLSTYDFEKYLKKDSLKFEKFLLRFVLSFSIIYKTNNNVLPPIDNPPNLIHKNTEGCLFDYSCRITDLLIFHSNPILCLESKSDLKSKQKPENYIKNIEIDINKLGRSSFEKIELFASQKPFIMEIIFLLLGCILGFILSKI
;
A
#
# COMPACT_ATOMS: atom_id res chain seq x y z
N MET A 1 -13.00 -6.70 12.35
CA MET A 1 -11.63 -6.15 12.30
C MET A 1 -10.66 -7.30 12.10
N THR A 2 -9.64 -7.13 11.27
CA THR A 2 -8.58 -8.12 11.02
C THR A 2 -7.33 -7.72 11.79
N ASP A 3 -6.77 -8.62 12.59
CA ASP A 3 -5.47 -8.41 13.22
C ASP A 3 -4.37 -8.77 12.23
N VAL A 4 -3.41 -7.86 12.08
CA VAL A 4 -2.34 -7.95 11.08
C VAL A 4 -0.98 -7.91 11.77
N ASN A 5 -0.12 -8.87 11.44
CA ASN A 5 1.30 -8.84 11.73
C ASN A 5 2.06 -8.39 10.49
N ILE A 6 2.98 -7.45 10.66
CA ILE A 6 3.87 -7.01 9.59
C ILE A 6 5.27 -7.48 9.93
N ILE A 7 5.91 -8.16 8.99
CA ILE A 7 7.30 -8.60 9.11
C ILE A 7 8.07 -7.88 8.03
N ILE A 8 9.13 -7.17 8.41
CA ILE A 8 9.97 -6.39 7.49
C ILE A 8 11.34 -7.06 7.45
N SER A 9 11.76 -7.41 6.24
CA SER A 9 13.06 -8.04 6.00
C SER A 9 14.07 -7.05 5.42
N GLY A 10 15.33 -7.27 5.77
CA GLY A 10 16.48 -6.72 5.05
C GLY A 10 16.75 -5.25 5.32
N MET A 11 17.23 -4.53 4.30
CA MET A 11 17.67 -3.14 4.44
C MET A 11 16.50 -2.14 4.56
N LEU A 12 15.27 -2.59 4.31
CA LEU A 12 14.04 -1.77 4.35
C LEU A 12 13.69 -1.26 5.75
N ASN A 13 14.25 -1.88 6.79
CA ASN A 13 13.97 -1.52 8.19
C ASN A 13 14.21 -0.05 8.51
N ASN A 14 15.14 0.60 7.80
CA ASN A 14 15.49 2.01 7.99
C ASN A 14 14.68 2.96 7.10
N THR A 15 14.08 2.46 6.02
CA THR A 15 13.28 3.26 5.08
C THR A 15 11.84 3.45 5.59
N ILE A 16 11.29 2.45 6.29
CA ILE A 16 9.89 2.43 6.69
C ILE A 16 9.68 3.13 8.04
N ASN A 17 8.83 4.15 8.07
CA ASN A 17 8.34 4.80 9.28
C ASN A 17 7.33 3.91 10.02
N LYS A 18 7.83 3.00 10.84
CA LYS A 18 7.03 2.07 11.67
C LYS A 18 6.10 2.81 12.63
N LYS A 19 6.45 4.03 13.07
CA LYS A 19 5.58 4.85 13.92
C LYS A 19 4.32 5.25 13.17
N TYR A 20 4.45 5.67 11.91
CA TYR A 20 3.31 6.00 11.06
C TYR A 20 2.39 4.79 10.88
N LEU A 21 2.95 3.61 10.58
CA LEU A 21 2.18 2.36 10.46
C LEU A 21 1.41 2.05 11.75
N LYS A 22 2.07 2.07 12.92
CA LYS A 22 1.44 1.79 14.22
C LYS A 22 0.31 2.76 14.60
N HIS A 23 0.40 4.02 14.16
CA HIS A 23 -0.59 5.04 14.50
C HIS A 23 -1.75 5.13 13.48
N PHE A 24 -1.67 4.39 12.37
CA PHE A 24 -2.75 4.37 11.39
C PHE A 24 -4.00 3.71 11.99
N LYS A 25 -5.08 4.48 12.13
CA LYS A 25 -6.35 4.00 12.67
C LYS A 25 -7.29 3.59 11.54
N SER A 26 -7.54 2.28 11.46
CA SER A 26 -8.49 1.66 10.52
C SER A 26 -9.66 1.04 11.30
N ASN A 27 -10.85 1.05 10.69
CA ASN A 27 -12.00 0.31 11.20
C ASN A 27 -12.04 -1.13 10.65
N ILE A 28 -11.19 -1.43 9.67
CA ILE A 28 -11.13 -2.70 8.95
C ILE A 28 -10.06 -3.61 9.53
N PHE A 29 -8.88 -3.05 9.85
CA PHE A 29 -7.75 -3.81 10.39
C PHE A 29 -7.08 -3.11 11.58
N ARG A 30 -6.26 -3.87 12.29
CA ARG A 30 -5.38 -3.38 13.35
C ARG A 30 -4.01 -4.02 13.18
N ILE A 31 -2.97 -3.19 13.12
CA ILE A 31 -1.58 -3.68 13.13
C ILE A 31 -1.23 -4.05 14.57
N LYS A 32 -1.15 -5.36 14.84
CA LYS A 32 -0.88 -5.89 16.18
C LYS A 32 0.60 -5.87 16.49
N LYS A 33 1.42 -6.28 15.52
CA LYS A 33 2.87 -6.37 15.67
C LYS A 33 3.57 -5.94 14.37
N ILE A 34 4.71 -5.28 14.54
CA ILE A 34 5.67 -5.03 13.47
C ILE A 34 6.99 -5.61 13.93
N GLU A 35 7.51 -6.58 13.19
CA GLU A 35 8.77 -7.27 13.46
C GLU A 35 9.78 -6.97 12.38
N ASP A 36 11.03 -6.86 12.80
CA ASP A 36 12.17 -6.72 11.93
C ASP A 36 12.93 -8.03 11.93
N ILE A 37 13.19 -8.56 10.75
CA ILE A 37 14.02 -9.74 10.61
C ILE A 37 15.16 -9.49 9.63
N THR A 38 16.28 -10.15 9.87
CA THR A 38 17.38 -10.19 8.93
C THR A 38 17.40 -11.57 8.31
N LEU A 39 16.92 -11.69 7.07
CA LEU A 39 17.15 -12.89 6.29
C LEU A 39 18.64 -12.94 5.95
N LYS A 40 19.34 -13.95 6.46
CA LYS A 40 20.72 -14.20 6.04
C LYS A 40 20.70 -14.70 4.60
N PRO A 41 21.56 -14.20 3.70
CA PRO A 41 21.72 -14.75 2.37
C PRO A 41 22.28 -16.18 2.46
N ASP A 42 21.41 -17.18 2.42
CA ASP A 42 21.68 -18.56 1.99
C ASP A 42 21.96 -18.59 0.47
N LYS A 43 22.83 -19.51 0.05
CA LYS A 43 23.13 -19.82 -1.36
C LYS A 43 21.88 -20.28 -2.14
N ASN A 44 20.79 -20.60 -1.44
CA ASN A 44 19.47 -20.89 -2.03
C ASN A 44 18.54 -19.67 -2.16
N TYR A 45 18.89 -18.49 -1.61
CA TYR A 45 18.27 -17.23 -2.04
C TYR A 45 19.07 -16.74 -3.25
N ASP A 46 19.08 -17.55 -4.30
CA ASP A 46 19.51 -17.02 -5.58
C ASP A 46 18.59 -15.86 -5.86
N PHE A 47 19.14 -14.67 -5.99
CA PHE A 47 18.43 -13.53 -6.56
C PHE A 47 18.13 -13.92 -8.01
N PRO A 48 16.88 -14.16 -8.47
CA PRO A 48 15.58 -13.84 -7.86
C PRO A 48 14.73 -15.05 -7.37
N ASN A 49 15.26 -16.27 -7.39
CA ASN A 49 14.64 -17.54 -7.00
C ASN A 49 14.57 -17.77 -5.47
N CYS A 50 14.03 -16.83 -4.69
CA CYS A 50 13.68 -17.12 -3.29
C CYS A 50 12.70 -18.30 -3.22
N LYS A 51 13.09 -19.40 -2.57
CA LYS A 51 12.17 -20.51 -2.30
C LYS A 51 11.13 -20.05 -1.27
N PHE A 52 9.90 -19.83 -1.73
CA PHE A 52 8.79 -19.28 -0.93
C PHE A 52 8.45 -20.09 0.33
N GLU A 53 8.81 -21.38 0.38
CA GLU A 53 8.61 -22.26 1.52
C GLU A 53 9.21 -21.73 2.82
N LYS A 54 10.36 -21.03 2.78
CA LYS A 54 10.95 -20.46 4.00
C LYS A 54 10.11 -19.33 4.60
N PHE A 55 9.28 -18.65 3.81
CA PHE A 55 8.41 -17.62 4.38
C PHE A 55 7.33 -18.22 5.29
N LYS A 56 6.97 -19.50 5.08
CA LYS A 56 5.99 -20.21 5.93
C LYS A 56 6.47 -20.35 7.38
N GLU A 57 7.77 -20.29 7.64
CA GLU A 57 8.33 -20.28 9.01
C GLU A 57 7.86 -19.05 9.82
N PHE A 58 7.49 -17.97 9.13
CA PHE A 58 6.96 -16.75 9.74
C PHE A 58 5.43 -16.71 9.81
N ASN A 59 4.77 -17.80 9.40
CA ASN A 59 3.33 -17.85 9.43
C ASN A 59 2.81 -17.93 10.87
N ASN A 60 1.92 -17.01 11.24
CA ASN A 60 1.19 -17.07 12.49
C ASN A 60 -0.25 -17.53 12.22
N ILE A 61 -0.52 -18.82 12.40
CA ILE A 61 -1.73 -19.58 11.99
C ILE A 61 -3.07 -18.85 12.21
N ASN A 62 -3.17 -17.96 13.20
CA ASN A 62 -4.43 -17.30 13.57
C ASN A 62 -4.56 -15.85 13.08
N GLU A 63 -3.54 -15.29 12.45
CA GLU A 63 -3.48 -13.86 12.14
C GLU A 63 -2.97 -13.62 10.71
N LEU A 64 -3.48 -12.57 10.06
CA LEU A 64 -2.99 -12.19 8.74
C LEU A 64 -1.56 -11.66 8.88
N THR A 65 -0.62 -12.28 8.20
CA THR A 65 0.80 -11.91 8.20
C THR A 65 1.16 -11.34 6.84
N ILE A 66 1.71 -10.13 6.85
CA ILE A 66 2.21 -9.44 5.67
C ILE A 66 3.73 -9.33 5.81
N PHE A 67 4.43 -10.11 5.01
CA PHE A 67 5.88 -10.10 4.94
C PHE A 67 6.33 -9.13 3.85
N ILE A 68 7.25 -8.22 4.17
CA ILE A 68 7.74 -7.19 3.25
C ILE A 68 9.22 -7.47 2.98
N CYS A 69 9.59 -7.61 1.70
CA CYS A 69 10.96 -7.89 1.28
C CYS A 69 11.38 -7.05 0.07
N ASP A 70 12.68 -6.96 -0.16
CA ASP A 70 13.32 -6.25 -1.28
C ASP A 70 13.66 -7.17 -2.46
N PHE A 71 13.10 -8.38 -2.51
CA PHE A 71 13.33 -9.34 -3.61
C PHE A 71 12.34 -9.15 -4.75
N THR A 72 12.78 -9.34 -6.00
CA THR A 72 11.85 -9.45 -7.15
C THR A 72 11.06 -10.74 -7.11
N PHE A 73 9.82 -10.71 -7.61
CA PHE A 73 9.06 -11.91 -7.88
C PHE A 73 9.05 -12.26 -9.38
N PRO A 74 8.88 -13.54 -9.72
CA PRO A 74 8.66 -13.96 -11.10
C PRO A 74 7.51 -13.17 -11.74
N GLY A 75 7.70 -12.76 -13.00
CA GLY A 75 6.68 -12.00 -13.74
C GLY A 75 6.47 -10.55 -13.28
N GLY A 76 7.30 -10.02 -12.37
CA GLY A 76 7.19 -8.64 -11.89
C GLY A 76 6.04 -8.41 -10.90
N LEU A 77 5.52 -9.48 -10.29
CA LEU A 77 4.48 -9.39 -9.27
C LEU A 77 4.97 -8.57 -8.07
N VAL A 78 4.08 -7.77 -7.51
CA VAL A 78 4.36 -6.95 -6.32
C VAL A 78 3.97 -7.68 -5.04
N SER A 79 2.98 -8.56 -5.09
CA SER A 79 2.47 -9.28 -3.92
C SER A 79 2.07 -10.70 -4.28
N MET A 80 2.27 -11.63 -3.34
CA MET A 80 1.99 -13.05 -3.58
C MET A 80 1.53 -13.76 -2.29
N PRO A 81 0.30 -14.32 -2.24
CA PRO A 81 -0.10 -15.23 -1.17
C PRO A 81 0.81 -16.48 -1.17
N ILE A 82 1.36 -16.83 -0.01
CA ILE A 82 2.22 -18.02 0.18
C ILE A 82 1.48 -19.13 0.93
N ASP A 83 0.55 -18.72 1.80
CA ASP A 83 -0.26 -19.60 2.63
C ASP A 83 -1.61 -18.93 2.90
N ASN A 84 -2.49 -19.64 3.60
CA ASN A 84 -3.85 -19.22 3.92
C ASN A 84 -3.94 -17.87 4.64
N ASN A 85 -2.89 -17.41 5.28
CA ASN A 85 -2.89 -16.18 6.07
C ASN A 85 -1.54 -15.46 5.99
N LEU A 86 -0.69 -15.84 5.03
CA LEU A 86 0.61 -15.23 4.80
C LEU A 86 0.69 -14.73 3.36
N ILE A 87 1.00 -13.43 3.23
CA ILE A 87 1.30 -12.81 1.95
C ILE A 87 2.66 -12.13 2.01
N VAL A 88 3.42 -12.28 0.93
CA VAL A 88 4.70 -11.59 0.76
C VAL A 88 4.50 -10.44 -0.22
N LEU A 89 5.00 -9.26 0.15
CA LEU A 89 5.03 -8.04 -0.63
C LEU A 89 6.49 -7.76 -1.01
N SER A 90 6.76 -7.70 -2.30
CA SER A 90 8.00 -7.20 -2.85
C SER A 90 7.97 -5.68 -2.89
N THR A 91 9.04 -5.06 -2.43
CA THR A 91 9.31 -3.64 -2.55
C THR A 91 10.55 -3.36 -3.39
N TYR A 92 10.96 -4.32 -4.22
CA TYR A 92 12.05 -4.14 -5.17
C TYR A 92 11.75 -2.97 -6.13
N ASP A 93 12.71 -2.06 -6.30
CA ASP A 93 12.62 -0.83 -7.09
C ASP A 93 11.57 0.22 -6.66
N PHE A 94 10.83 0.02 -5.57
CA PHE A 94 9.76 0.94 -5.17
C PHE A 94 10.24 2.35 -4.83
N GLU A 95 11.43 2.48 -4.24
CA GLU A 95 11.97 3.79 -3.87
C GLU A 95 12.12 4.72 -5.08
N LYS A 96 12.46 4.18 -6.25
CA LYS A 96 12.62 4.94 -7.50
C LYS A 96 11.30 5.57 -7.94
N TYR A 97 10.21 4.83 -7.82
CA TYR A 97 8.89 5.28 -8.24
C TYR A 97 8.26 6.22 -7.22
N LEU A 98 8.37 5.91 -5.93
CA LEU A 98 7.73 6.68 -4.86
C LEU A 98 8.36 8.06 -4.66
N LYS A 99 9.68 8.19 -4.82
CA LYS A 99 10.37 9.49 -4.78
C LYS A 99 9.92 10.40 -5.91
N LYS A 100 9.83 9.87 -7.14
CA LYS A 100 9.37 10.62 -8.30
C LYS A 100 7.94 11.13 -8.11
N ASP A 101 7.14 10.35 -7.41
CA ASP A 101 5.73 10.63 -7.20
C ASP A 101 5.43 11.32 -5.86
N SER A 102 6.42 11.76 -5.06
CA SER A 102 6.19 12.40 -3.75
C SER A 102 5.17 11.65 -2.87
N LEU A 103 5.21 10.31 -2.87
CA LEU A 103 4.29 9.47 -2.12
C LEU A 103 5.00 8.79 -0.95
N LYS A 104 4.42 8.88 0.25
CA LYS A 104 4.93 8.15 1.41
C LYS A 104 4.84 6.65 1.21
N PHE A 105 5.96 5.96 1.43
CA PHE A 105 6.07 4.51 1.34
C PHE A 105 5.05 3.80 2.23
N GLU A 106 4.75 4.34 3.41
CA GLU A 106 3.82 3.72 4.35
C GLU A 106 2.39 3.73 3.83
N LYS A 107 1.96 4.78 3.10
CA LYS A 107 0.63 4.78 2.48
C LYS A 107 0.51 3.71 1.42
N PHE A 108 1.58 3.52 0.66
CA PHE A 108 1.68 2.46 -0.32
C PHE A 108 1.55 1.08 0.35
N LEU A 109 2.30 0.82 1.43
CA LEU A 109 2.16 -0.43 2.20
C LEU A 109 0.74 -0.62 2.76
N LEU A 110 0.18 0.42 3.37
CA LEU A 110 -1.14 0.36 4.01
C LEU A 110 -2.27 0.09 3.01
N ARG A 111 -2.10 0.42 1.72
CA ARG A 111 -3.02 -0.01 0.66
C ARG A 111 -3.10 -1.53 0.58
N PHE A 112 -1.96 -2.23 0.61
CA PHE A 112 -1.93 -3.70 0.61
C PHE A 112 -2.46 -4.27 1.92
N VAL A 113 -2.10 -3.66 3.07
CA VAL A 113 -2.65 -4.06 4.36
C VAL A 113 -4.17 -4.01 4.35
N LEU A 114 -4.75 -2.91 3.86
CA LEU A 114 -6.20 -2.75 3.75
C LEU A 114 -6.81 -3.77 2.78
N SER A 115 -6.27 -3.86 1.56
CA SER A 115 -6.77 -4.77 0.52
C SER A 115 -6.76 -6.23 0.98
N PHE A 116 -5.63 -6.73 1.47
CA PHE A 116 -5.52 -8.11 1.94
C PHE A 116 -6.30 -8.37 3.23
N SER A 117 -6.44 -7.39 4.12
CA SER A 117 -7.33 -7.53 5.29
C SER A 117 -8.78 -7.76 4.87
N ILE A 118 -9.24 -7.07 3.81
CA ILE A 118 -10.59 -7.26 3.28
C ILE A 118 -10.70 -8.62 2.59
N ILE A 119 -9.77 -8.96 1.68
CA ILE A 119 -9.74 -10.24 0.96
C ILE A 119 -9.77 -11.41 1.95
N TYR A 120 -8.88 -11.39 2.94
CA TYR A 120 -8.79 -12.38 4.00
C TYR A 120 -10.13 -12.52 4.73
N LYS A 121 -10.74 -11.40 5.14
CA LYS A 121 -12.01 -11.43 5.89
C LYS A 121 -13.22 -11.79 5.05
N THR A 122 -13.20 -11.53 3.75
CA THR A 122 -14.28 -11.94 2.82
C THR A 122 -14.22 -13.41 2.47
N ASN A 123 -13.06 -14.05 2.61
CA ASN A 123 -12.82 -15.45 2.32
C ASN A 123 -12.63 -16.27 3.60
N ASN A 124 -13.43 -16.00 4.63
CA ASN A 124 -13.45 -16.76 5.89
C ASN A 124 -12.09 -16.86 6.61
N ASN A 125 -11.31 -15.78 6.60
CA ASN A 125 -9.97 -15.73 7.16
C ASN A 125 -9.00 -16.68 6.43
N VAL A 126 -9.11 -16.71 5.10
CA VAL A 126 -8.19 -17.42 4.20
C VAL A 126 -7.84 -16.50 3.02
N LEU A 127 -6.57 -16.44 2.65
CA LEU A 127 -6.09 -15.83 1.42
C LEU A 127 -6.27 -16.82 0.27
N PRO A 128 -6.92 -16.44 -0.84
CA PRO A 128 -7.02 -17.30 -2.00
C PRO A 128 -5.62 -17.57 -2.59
N PRO A 129 -5.37 -18.79 -3.11
CA PRO A 129 -4.13 -19.07 -3.83
C PRO A 129 -4.06 -18.27 -5.13
N ILE A 130 -2.86 -18.11 -5.67
CA ILE A 130 -2.61 -17.38 -6.94
C ILE A 130 -3.47 -17.90 -8.09
N ASP A 131 -3.62 -19.23 -8.19
CA ASP A 131 -4.31 -19.87 -9.30
C ASP A 131 -5.84 -19.73 -9.22
N ASN A 132 -6.35 -19.23 -8.09
CA ASN A 132 -7.76 -18.94 -7.89
C ASN A 132 -7.91 -17.55 -7.22
N PRO A 133 -7.64 -16.46 -7.96
CA PRO A 133 -7.63 -15.12 -7.40
C PRO A 133 -9.01 -14.75 -6.85
N PRO A 134 -9.07 -13.90 -5.81
CA PRO A 134 -10.35 -13.45 -5.26
C PRO A 134 -11.17 -12.72 -6.32
N ASN A 135 -12.48 -12.97 -6.30
CA ASN A 135 -13.45 -12.28 -7.17
C ASN A 135 -13.42 -10.74 -7.06
N LEU A 136 -12.79 -10.17 -6.02
CA LEU A 136 -12.68 -8.73 -5.84
C LEU A 136 -11.67 -8.07 -6.78
N ILE A 137 -10.65 -8.80 -7.25
CA ILE A 137 -9.58 -8.24 -8.08
C ILE A 137 -10.04 -8.15 -9.53
N HIS A 138 -9.99 -6.96 -10.11
CA HIS A 138 -10.45 -6.68 -11.47
C HIS A 138 -9.40 -5.94 -12.30
N LYS A 139 -9.47 -6.08 -13.63
CA LYS A 139 -8.44 -5.56 -14.57
C LYS A 139 -8.53 -4.07 -14.88
N ASN A 140 -9.39 -3.33 -14.19
CA ASN A 140 -9.46 -1.88 -14.33
C ASN A 140 -8.27 -1.20 -13.63
N THR A 141 -7.93 0.01 -14.06
CA THR A 141 -6.85 0.83 -13.50
C THR A 141 -7.33 2.27 -13.28
N GLU A 142 -8.41 2.42 -12.53
CA GLU A 142 -9.06 3.73 -12.26
C GLU A 142 -8.72 4.27 -10.86
N GLY A 143 -7.90 3.53 -10.11
CA GLY A 143 -7.53 3.83 -8.73
C GLY A 143 -8.37 3.07 -7.70
N CYS A 144 -8.98 1.95 -8.07
CA CYS A 144 -9.68 1.09 -7.11
C CYS A 144 -8.68 0.40 -6.17
N LEU A 145 -9.10 0.15 -4.93
CA LEU A 145 -8.34 -0.65 -3.97
C LEU A 145 -8.00 -2.06 -4.50
N PHE A 146 -8.86 -2.62 -5.35
CA PHE A 146 -8.71 -3.98 -5.91
C PHE A 146 -8.33 -3.98 -7.40
N ASP A 147 -7.85 -2.86 -7.93
CA ASP A 147 -7.27 -2.83 -9.27
C ASP A 147 -6.11 -3.82 -9.35
N TYR A 148 -6.16 -4.69 -10.36
CA TYR A 148 -5.07 -5.57 -10.72
C TYR A 148 -3.96 -4.73 -11.36
N SER A 149 -2.79 -4.73 -10.73
CA SER A 149 -1.65 -3.94 -11.19
C SER A 149 -0.43 -4.84 -11.30
N CYS A 150 -0.01 -5.11 -12.54
CA CYS A 150 1.26 -5.80 -12.81
C CYS A 150 2.47 -4.87 -12.73
N ARG A 151 2.26 -3.54 -12.73
CA ARG A 151 3.34 -2.56 -12.73
C ARG A 151 3.20 -1.63 -11.55
N ILE A 152 4.34 -1.23 -10.99
CA ILE A 152 4.41 -0.27 -9.90
C ILE A 152 3.74 1.05 -10.25
N THR A 153 3.88 1.50 -11.51
CA THR A 153 3.25 2.73 -12.00
C THR A 153 1.73 2.71 -11.91
N ASP A 154 1.11 1.55 -12.14
CA ASP A 154 -0.34 1.41 -12.13
C ASP A 154 -0.86 1.48 -10.69
N LEU A 155 -0.06 1.00 -9.73
CA LEU A 155 -0.35 1.12 -8.30
C LEU A 155 -0.37 2.57 -7.80
N LEU A 156 0.34 3.48 -8.47
CA LEU A 156 0.37 4.91 -8.10
C LEU A 156 -0.94 5.63 -8.45
N ILE A 157 -1.70 5.11 -9.43
CA ILE A 157 -3.00 5.65 -9.84
C ILE A 157 -3.97 5.65 -8.65
N PHE A 158 -3.96 4.58 -7.85
CA PHE A 158 -4.73 4.48 -6.60
C PHE A 158 -4.50 5.69 -5.69
N HIS A 159 -3.25 6.12 -5.49
CA HIS A 159 -2.98 7.20 -4.53
C HIS A 159 -3.42 8.57 -5.05
N SER A 160 -3.54 8.72 -6.36
CA SER A 160 -4.04 9.94 -7.00
C SER A 160 -5.58 10.02 -6.94
N ASN A 161 -6.26 8.89 -7.13
CA ASN A 161 -7.73 8.80 -7.08
C ASN A 161 -8.18 7.53 -6.33
N PRO A 162 -8.04 7.48 -4.99
CA PRO A 162 -8.30 6.27 -4.23
C PRO A 162 -9.81 6.05 -4.12
N ILE A 163 -10.31 4.98 -4.74
CA ILE A 163 -11.74 4.67 -4.75
C ILE A 163 -12.02 3.20 -4.40
N LEU A 164 -13.28 2.94 -4.07
CA LEU A 164 -13.87 1.62 -4.14
C LEU A 164 -14.89 1.63 -5.27
N CYS A 165 -14.60 0.95 -6.37
CA CYS A 165 -15.43 0.98 -7.59
C CYS A 165 -16.80 0.30 -7.35
N LEU A 166 -17.73 0.49 -8.29
CA LEU A 166 -19.08 -0.07 -8.20
C LEU A 166 -19.09 -1.61 -8.22
N GLU A 167 -18.21 -2.23 -9.02
CA GLU A 167 -18.04 -3.69 -9.10
C GLU A 167 -17.62 -4.26 -7.73
N SER A 168 -16.50 -3.76 -7.18
CA SER A 168 -16.02 -4.12 -5.84
C SER A 168 -17.07 -3.88 -4.74
N LYS A 169 -17.85 -2.79 -4.83
CA LYS A 169 -18.96 -2.53 -3.90
C LYS A 169 -20.05 -3.59 -4.00
N SER A 170 -20.44 -3.95 -5.22
CA SER A 170 -21.45 -4.97 -5.48
C SER A 170 -21.02 -6.32 -4.92
N ASP A 171 -19.77 -6.71 -5.19
CA ASP A 171 -19.19 -7.94 -4.68
C ASP A 171 -19.15 -7.97 -3.16
N LEU A 172 -18.71 -6.88 -2.51
CA LEU A 172 -18.70 -6.78 -1.06
C LEU A 172 -20.11 -6.84 -0.44
N LYS A 173 -21.12 -6.24 -1.09
CA LYS A 173 -22.52 -6.32 -0.64
C LYS A 173 -23.04 -7.75 -0.69
N SER A 174 -22.68 -8.52 -1.71
CA SER A 174 -23.11 -9.92 -1.85
C SER A 174 -22.60 -10.83 -0.71
N LYS A 175 -21.53 -10.42 -0.01
CA LYS A 175 -20.86 -11.20 1.04
C LYS A 175 -21.44 -10.98 2.45
N GLN A 176 -22.68 -10.50 2.57
CA GLN A 176 -23.43 -10.32 3.83
C GLN A 176 -22.63 -9.61 4.94
N LYS A 177 -21.91 -8.54 4.58
CA LYS A 177 -21.12 -7.76 5.54
C LYS A 177 -22.00 -6.75 6.31
N PRO A 178 -21.55 -6.29 7.50
CA PRO A 178 -22.28 -5.27 8.25
C PRO A 178 -22.58 -4.03 7.40
N GLU A 179 -23.70 -3.37 7.67
CA GLU A 179 -24.19 -2.23 6.86
C GLU A 179 -23.16 -1.11 6.68
N ASN A 180 -22.37 -0.84 7.72
CA ASN A 180 -21.32 0.19 7.71
C ASN A 180 -19.96 -0.29 7.14
N TYR A 181 -19.84 -1.54 6.68
CA TYR A 181 -18.56 -2.12 6.28
C TYR A 181 -17.96 -1.39 5.07
N ILE A 182 -18.75 -1.15 4.03
CA ILE A 182 -18.31 -0.44 2.82
C ILE A 182 -17.92 1.00 3.15
N LYS A 183 -18.74 1.69 3.95
CA LYS A 183 -18.45 3.06 4.41
C LYS A 183 -17.12 3.13 5.16
N ASN A 184 -16.85 2.16 6.02
CA ASN A 184 -15.57 2.07 6.75
C ASN A 184 -14.38 1.84 5.81
N ILE A 185 -14.54 1.02 4.77
CA ILE A 185 -13.52 0.82 3.73
C ILE A 185 -13.26 2.14 3.00
N GLU A 186 -14.30 2.86 2.56
CA GLU A 186 -14.16 4.13 1.85
C GLU A 186 -13.46 5.20 2.71
N ILE A 187 -13.77 5.26 4.01
CA ILE A 187 -13.08 6.14 4.95
C ILE A 187 -11.57 5.82 4.99
N ASP A 188 -11.21 4.54 5.05
CA ASP A 188 -9.81 4.12 5.11
C ASP A 188 -9.10 4.35 3.76
N ILE A 189 -9.76 4.08 2.63
CA ILE A 189 -9.26 4.37 1.29
C ILE A 189 -8.91 5.85 1.14
N ASN A 190 -9.80 6.75 1.57
CA ASN A 190 -9.57 8.20 1.50
C ASN A 190 -8.34 8.65 2.30
N LYS A 191 -8.05 8.03 3.45
CA LYS A 191 -6.83 8.32 4.24
C LYS A 191 -5.54 7.92 3.53
N LEU A 192 -5.62 6.94 2.62
CA LEU A 192 -4.48 6.43 1.85
C LEU A 192 -4.19 7.24 0.59
N GLY A 193 -5.10 8.12 0.18
CA GLY A 193 -4.86 9.10 -0.87
C GLY A 193 -3.76 10.09 -0.55
N ARG A 194 -3.31 10.82 -1.57
CA ARG A 194 -2.38 11.94 -1.41
C ARG A 194 -2.98 13.02 -0.51
N SER A 195 -2.22 13.41 0.51
CA SER A 195 -2.47 14.59 1.32
C SER A 195 -2.27 15.86 0.50
N SER A 196 -2.81 16.98 0.97
CA SER A 196 -2.62 18.28 0.31
C SER A 196 -1.14 18.63 0.14
N PHE A 197 -0.31 18.30 1.14
CA PHE A 197 1.14 18.50 1.07
C PHE A 197 1.78 17.67 -0.06
N GLU A 198 1.50 16.37 -0.11
CA GLU A 198 2.02 15.48 -1.17
C GLU A 198 1.55 15.91 -2.57
N LYS A 199 0.35 16.49 -2.69
CA LYS A 199 -0.15 17.05 -3.96
C LYS A 199 0.63 18.31 -4.38
N ILE A 200 0.93 19.20 -3.44
CA ILE A 200 1.72 20.42 -3.69
C ILE A 200 3.16 20.04 -4.06
N GLU A 201 3.76 19.10 -3.33
CA GLU A 201 5.12 18.61 -3.60
C GLU A 201 5.22 17.98 -4.99
N LEU A 202 4.23 17.15 -5.36
CA LEU A 202 4.13 16.58 -6.70
C LEU A 202 3.98 17.67 -7.76
N PHE A 203 3.11 18.65 -7.53
CA PHE A 203 2.94 19.77 -8.47
C PHE A 203 4.24 20.57 -8.64
N ALA A 204 4.95 20.83 -7.55
CA ALA A 204 6.21 21.56 -7.57
C ALA A 204 7.32 20.83 -8.31
N SER A 205 7.43 19.51 -8.12
CA SER A 205 8.39 18.68 -8.83
C SER A 205 8.08 18.52 -10.32
N GLN A 206 6.79 18.48 -10.69
CA GLN A 206 6.37 18.34 -12.09
C GLN A 206 6.37 19.66 -12.88
N LYS A 207 6.14 20.80 -12.21
CA LYS A 207 5.98 22.13 -12.86
C LYS A 207 6.79 23.22 -12.14
N PRO A 208 8.12 23.12 -12.07
CA PRO A 208 8.96 24.04 -11.29
C PRO A 208 8.84 25.51 -11.73
N PHE A 209 8.77 25.78 -13.03
CA PHE A 209 8.62 27.16 -13.55
C PHE A 209 7.30 27.81 -13.14
N ILE A 210 6.21 27.05 -13.03
CA ILE A 210 4.93 27.61 -12.56
C ILE A 210 5.03 27.96 -11.07
N MET A 211 5.69 27.12 -10.27
CA MET A 211 5.94 27.44 -8.86
C MET A 211 6.77 28.70 -8.70
N GLU A 212 7.79 28.90 -9.53
CA GLU A 212 8.62 30.10 -9.52
C GLU A 212 7.77 31.36 -9.77
N ILE A 213 6.87 31.33 -10.75
CA ILE A 213 5.94 32.44 -11.02
C ILE A 213 5.01 32.67 -9.82
N ILE A 214 4.45 31.61 -9.22
CA ILE A 214 3.59 31.72 -8.03
C ILE A 214 4.33 32.36 -6.87
N PHE A 215 5.58 31.94 -6.60
CA PHE A 215 6.40 32.51 -5.54
C PHE A 215 6.79 33.96 -5.80
N LEU A 216 7.09 34.31 -7.06
CA LEU A 216 7.35 35.70 -7.45
C LEU A 216 6.13 36.59 -7.18
N LEU A 217 4.93 36.16 -7.59
CA LEU A 217 3.69 36.89 -7.35
C LEU A 217 3.39 37.04 -5.85
N LEU A 218 3.54 35.97 -5.07
CA LEU A 218 3.40 36.01 -3.61
C LEU A 218 4.39 36.99 -2.96
N GLY A 219 5.64 36.99 -3.41
CA GLY A 219 6.67 37.92 -2.96
C GLY A 219 6.30 39.38 -3.25
N CYS A 220 5.82 39.68 -4.45
CA CYS A 220 5.34 41.02 -4.82
C CYS A 220 4.15 41.48 -3.95
N ILE A 221 3.19 40.59 -3.70
CA ILE A 221 2.03 40.88 -2.85
C ILE A 221 2.47 41.16 -1.41
N LEU A 222 3.34 40.31 -0.84
CA LEU A 222 3.87 40.50 0.50
C LEU A 222 4.66 41.81 0.63
N GLY A 223 5.49 42.12 -0.35
CA GLY A 223 6.23 43.39 -0.39
C GLY A 223 5.31 44.61 -0.41
N PHE A 224 4.20 44.55 -1.15
CA PHE A 224 3.21 45.63 -1.20
C PHE A 224 2.40 45.78 0.09
N ILE A 225 2.11 44.67 0.79
CA ILE A 225 1.45 44.72 2.09
C ILE A 225 2.39 45.34 3.13
N LEU A 226 3.65 44.90 3.16
CA LEU A 226 4.64 45.37 4.11
C LEU A 226 5.02 46.84 3.92
N SER A 227 4.97 47.37 2.70
CA SER A 227 5.24 48.80 2.45
C SER A 227 4.13 49.75 2.94
N LYS A 228 2.97 49.21 3.34
CA LYS A 228 1.83 49.97 3.87
C LYS A 228 1.69 49.89 5.39
N ILE A 229 2.52 49.10 6.06
CA ILE A 229 2.61 48.99 7.52
C ILE A 229 3.79 49.86 7.96
#